data_AF-A0A954RR67-F1
#
_entry.id   AF-A0A954RR67-F1
#
_cell.length_a   1.000
_cell.length_b   1.000
_cell.length_c   1.000
_cell.angle_alpha   90.00
_cell.angle_beta   90.00
_cell.angle_gamma   90.00
#
_symmetry.space_group_name_H-M   'P 1'
#
loop_
_entity.id
_entity.type
_entity.pdbx_description
1 polymer ?
#
loop_
_entity_poly.entity_id
_entity_poly.type
_entity_poly.pdbx_seq_one_letter_code
_entity_poly.pdbx_strand_id
1 'polypeptide(L)'
;MKIRVEKQIGKHVLSMETGFLAKQATTVVVQYGETIVLNAVASGASRPGQDFFPLTCDYRERTSAAGKFPGGFLKREGRPTTKEILTARLMDRPVRPLFPKGFIDEVQCQSIVISSDRQNDADVLAMNGSAAALHMSPLPFQGPVASIRLGRVNDAWVPFPSN
;
A
#
# COMPACT_ATOMS: atom_id res chain seq x y z
N MET A 1 -12.94 16.82 3.90
CA MET A 1 -13.78 16.67 2.68
C MET A 1 -13.28 15.44 1.95
N LYS A 2 -14.17 14.56 1.47
CA LYS A 2 -13.80 13.38 0.70
C LYS A 2 -13.38 13.80 -0.71
N ILE A 3 -12.20 13.39 -1.15
CA ILE A 3 -11.67 13.65 -2.49
C ILE A 3 -11.40 12.30 -3.14
N ARG A 4 -11.87 12.13 -4.38
CA ARG A 4 -11.70 10.90 -5.17
C ARG A 4 -11.22 11.24 -6.57
N VAL A 5 -10.23 10.51 -7.05
CA VAL A 5 -9.72 10.56 -8.42
C VAL A 5 -9.73 9.15 -9.00
N GLU A 6 -10.01 9.02 -10.28
CA GLU A 6 -10.11 7.70 -10.92
C GLU A 6 -9.70 7.72 -12.39
N LYS A 7 -9.17 6.59 -12.87
CA LYS A 7 -8.75 6.40 -14.25
C LYS A 7 -8.91 4.93 -14.66
N GLN A 8 -9.33 4.70 -15.90
CA GLN A 8 -9.33 3.36 -16.49
C GLN A 8 -7.89 2.88 -16.70
N ILE A 9 -7.52 1.74 -16.11
CA ILE A 9 -6.22 1.09 -16.31
C ILE A 9 -6.46 -0.39 -16.62
N GLY A 10 -6.13 -0.84 -17.84
CA GLY A 10 -6.49 -2.19 -18.26
C GLY A 10 -8.01 -2.39 -18.28
N LYS A 11 -8.51 -3.44 -17.64
CA LYS A 11 -9.93 -3.80 -17.66
C LYS A 11 -10.79 -3.06 -16.63
N HIS A 12 -10.21 -2.58 -15.53
CA HIS A 12 -10.96 -1.93 -14.46
C HIS A 12 -10.54 -0.47 -14.24
N VAL A 13 -11.38 0.27 -13.53
CA VAL A 13 -11.08 1.62 -13.05
C VAL A 13 -10.21 1.49 -11.79
N LEU A 14 -9.05 2.15 -11.80
CA LEU A 14 -8.26 2.39 -10.61
C LEU A 14 -8.74 3.70 -9.98
N SER A 15 -9.21 3.66 -8.74
CA SER A 15 -9.62 4.85 -7.99
C SER A 15 -8.80 5.03 -6.72
N MET A 16 -8.51 6.28 -6.38
CA MET A 16 -7.85 6.68 -5.14
C MET A 16 -8.72 7.69 -4.40
N GLU A 17 -8.91 7.49 -3.11
CA GLU A 17 -9.75 8.32 -2.26
C GLU A 17 -9.04 8.72 -0.96
N THR A 18 -9.22 9.97 -0.52
CA THR A 18 -8.62 10.52 0.70
C THR A 18 -9.58 11.48 1.43
N GLY A 19 -9.25 11.85 2.68
CA GLY A 19 -9.96 12.86 3.45
C GLY A 19 -11.19 12.39 4.24
N PHE A 20 -11.50 11.09 4.20
CA PHE A 20 -12.62 10.49 4.93
C PHE A 20 -12.19 9.52 6.04
N LEU A 21 -11.39 8.51 5.72
CA LEU A 21 -10.93 7.50 6.69
C LEU A 21 -9.59 7.87 7.35
N ALA A 22 -9.42 7.46 8.60
CA ALA A 22 -8.14 7.54 9.35
C ALA A 22 -7.47 8.94 9.31
N LYS A 23 -8.27 10.00 9.52
CA LYS A 23 -7.89 11.42 9.38
C LYS A 23 -6.71 11.90 10.24
N GLN A 24 -6.27 11.11 11.22
CA GLN A 24 -5.09 11.43 12.04
C GLN A 24 -3.76 11.04 11.36
N ALA A 25 -3.82 10.26 10.28
CA ALA A 25 -2.68 9.91 9.43
C ALA A 25 -2.89 10.48 8.02
N THR A 26 -1.84 10.47 7.19
CA THR A 26 -2.00 10.71 5.75
C THR A 26 -2.46 9.42 5.09
N THR A 27 -3.70 9.40 4.57
CA THR A 27 -4.34 8.16 4.15
C THR A 27 -4.90 8.22 2.74
N VAL A 28 -4.80 7.07 2.05
CA VAL A 28 -5.35 6.87 0.71
C VAL A 28 -5.98 5.48 0.63
N VAL A 29 -7.26 5.43 0.26
CA VAL A 29 -7.95 4.19 -0.09
C VAL A 29 -7.82 3.97 -1.58
N VAL A 30 -7.27 2.83 -1.99
CA VAL A 30 -7.12 2.46 -3.40
C VAL A 30 -8.04 1.30 -3.71
N GLN A 31 -8.76 1.39 -4.82
CA GLN A 31 -9.66 0.35 -5.31
C GLN A 31 -9.38 0.04 -6.78
N TYR A 32 -9.40 -1.25 -7.11
CA TYR A 32 -9.36 -1.78 -8.48
C TYR A 32 -10.25 -3.02 -8.54
N GLY A 33 -11.30 -2.99 -9.36
CA GLY A 33 -12.37 -4.00 -9.26
C GLY A 33 -13.09 -3.90 -7.91
N GLU A 34 -13.25 -5.02 -7.20
CA GLU A 34 -13.78 -5.04 -5.82
C GLU A 34 -12.68 -5.25 -4.77
N THR A 35 -11.41 -5.24 -5.19
CA THR A 35 -10.26 -5.26 -4.29
C THR A 35 -9.96 -3.85 -3.80
N ILE A 36 -9.90 -3.68 -2.47
CA ILE A 36 -9.74 -2.39 -1.79
C ILE A 36 -8.64 -2.49 -0.74
N VAL A 37 -7.71 -1.53 -0.78
CA VAL A 37 -6.61 -1.40 0.17
C VAL A 37 -6.67 -0.04 0.86
N LEU A 38 -6.67 -0.04 2.19
CA LEU A 38 -6.49 1.16 3.00
C LEU A 38 -4.99 1.36 3.26
N ASN A 39 -4.47 2.50 2.84
CA ASN A 39 -3.07 2.87 3.02
C ASN A 39 -3.00 4.06 3.98
N ALA A 40 -2.13 3.98 4.98
CA ALA A 40 -1.89 5.03 5.95
C ALA A 40 -0.40 5.25 6.16
N VAL A 41 0.01 6.51 6.17
CA VAL A 41 1.38 6.94 6.44
C VAL A 41 1.35 7.81 7.67
N ALA A 42 2.26 7.51 8.61
CA ALA A 42 2.48 8.28 9.82
C ALA A 42 3.97 8.46 10.04
N SER A 43 4.32 9.49 10.81
CA SER A 43 5.69 9.78 11.19
C SER A 43 5.83 10.15 12.65
N GLY A 44 7.01 9.91 13.21
CA GLY A 44 7.38 10.26 14.58
C GLY A 44 8.77 10.88 14.62
N ALA A 45 9.01 11.72 15.64
CA ALA A 45 10.33 12.32 15.84
C ALA A 45 11.40 11.24 16.06
N SER A 46 12.58 11.47 15.51
CA SER A 46 13.75 10.63 15.76
C SER A 46 14.08 10.49 17.24
N ARG A 47 14.63 9.32 17.61
CA ARG A 47 15.06 9.03 18.98
C ARG A 47 16.47 9.58 19.22
N PRO A 48 16.84 9.96 20.46
CA PRO A 48 18.21 10.36 20.77
C PRO A 48 19.21 9.27 20.38
N GLY A 49 20.24 9.63 19.61
CA GLY A 49 21.28 8.72 19.14
C GLY A 49 20.91 7.91 17.88
N GLN A 50 19.78 8.19 17.24
CA GLN A 50 19.39 7.57 15.97
C GLN A 50 20.32 8.00 14.84
N ASP A 51 21.00 7.04 14.20
CA ASP A 51 21.99 7.26 13.13
C ASP A 51 21.55 6.72 11.76
N PHE A 52 20.39 6.08 11.69
CA PHE A 52 19.82 5.51 10.47
C PHE A 52 18.39 5.95 10.23
N PHE A 53 17.94 5.89 8.97
CA PHE A 53 16.55 6.18 8.58
C PHE A 53 15.60 5.01 8.91
N PRO A 54 14.70 5.14 9.91
CA PRO A 54 13.77 4.09 10.31
C PRO A 54 12.48 4.17 9.48
N LEU A 55 12.55 3.64 8.25
CA LEU A 55 11.37 3.39 7.43
C LEU A 55 10.86 1.96 7.63
N THR A 56 9.58 1.83 7.97
CA THR A 56 8.86 0.55 8.06
C THR A 56 7.69 0.52 7.10
N CYS A 57 7.66 -0.47 6.22
CA CYS A 57 6.48 -0.81 5.42
C CYS A 57 5.84 -2.09 5.95
N ASP A 58 4.55 -2.06 6.27
CA ASP A 58 3.77 -3.22 6.70
C ASP A 58 2.58 -3.41 5.76
N TYR A 59 2.37 -4.64 5.31
CA TYR A 59 1.26 -5.02 4.44
C TYR A 59 0.55 -6.22 5.03
N ARG A 60 -0.78 -6.07 5.25
CA ARG A 60 -1.60 -7.11 5.88
C ARG A 60 -2.84 -7.45 5.04
N GLU A 61 -3.07 -8.74 4.85
CA GLU A 61 -4.29 -9.26 4.23
C GLU A 61 -5.25 -9.74 5.31
N ARG A 62 -6.38 -9.04 5.50
CA ARG A 62 -7.41 -9.48 6.46
C ARG A 62 -8.20 -10.63 5.86
N THR A 63 -8.47 -11.68 6.63
CA THR A 63 -9.27 -12.81 6.09
C THR A 63 -10.71 -12.37 5.84
N SER A 64 -11.19 -11.38 6.59
CA SER A 64 -12.49 -10.75 6.38
C SER A 64 -12.61 -10.08 5.02
N ALA A 65 -11.51 -9.62 4.41
CA ALA A 65 -11.51 -9.04 3.06
C ALA A 65 -12.00 -10.03 2.00
N ALA A 66 -11.83 -11.34 2.24
CA ALA A 66 -12.31 -12.41 1.37
C ALA A 66 -13.58 -13.09 1.91
N GLY A 67 -14.24 -12.52 2.93
CA GLY A 67 -15.41 -13.11 3.58
C GLY A 67 -15.11 -14.39 4.35
N LYS A 68 -13.89 -14.54 4.89
CA LYS A 68 -13.44 -15.75 5.61
C LYS A 68 -13.10 -15.43 7.06
N PHE A 69 -13.41 -16.36 7.95
CA PHE A 69 -12.88 -16.37 9.31
C PHE A 69 -11.42 -16.84 9.31
N PRO A 70 -10.53 -16.27 10.14
CA PRO A 70 -9.18 -16.78 10.28
C PRO A 70 -9.20 -18.25 10.75
N GLY A 71 -8.35 -19.07 10.14
CA GLY A 71 -8.17 -20.47 10.51
C GLY A 71 -7.52 -20.64 11.89
N GLY A 72 -7.36 -21.90 12.32
CA GLY A 72 -6.66 -22.24 13.57
C GLY A 72 -7.48 -22.02 14.86
N PHE A 73 -6.80 -22.18 16.00
CA PHE A 73 -7.39 -22.13 17.34
C PHE A 73 -7.73 -20.69 17.77
N LEU A 74 -6.82 -19.74 17.52
CA LEU A 74 -6.95 -18.35 17.99
C LEU A 74 -7.95 -17.52 17.18
N LYS A 75 -8.38 -18.00 16.00
CA LYS A 75 -9.32 -17.29 15.09
C LYS A 75 -8.93 -15.82 14.82
N ARG A 76 -7.63 -15.55 14.72
CA ARG A 76 -7.06 -14.22 14.49
C ARG A 76 -5.94 -14.28 13.45
N GLU A 77 -5.74 -13.21 12.68
CA GLU A 77 -4.56 -13.11 11.83
C GLU A 77 -3.29 -13.13 12.68
N GLY A 78 -2.34 -13.99 12.29
CA GLY A 78 -1.08 -14.19 12.98
C GLY A 78 0.04 -13.30 12.45
N ARG A 79 1.25 -13.85 12.50
CA ARG A 79 2.43 -13.23 11.87
C ARG A 79 2.22 -13.09 10.35
N PRO A 80 2.83 -12.08 9.72
CA PRO A 80 2.80 -11.94 8.26
C PRO A 80 3.24 -13.22 7.55
N THR A 81 2.52 -13.58 6.51
CA THR A 81 2.85 -14.66 5.56
C THR A 81 3.99 -14.25 4.64
N THR A 82 4.57 -15.22 3.92
CA THR A 82 5.61 -14.94 2.91
C THR A 82 5.14 -13.93 1.86
N LYS A 83 3.89 -14.04 1.39
CA LYS A 83 3.32 -13.07 0.44
C LYS A 83 3.27 -11.68 1.06
N GLU A 84 2.76 -11.55 2.28
CA GLU A 84 2.67 -10.26 2.98
C GLU A 84 4.06 -9.62 3.17
N ILE A 85 5.07 -10.40 3.54
CA ILE A 85 6.46 -9.94 3.68
C ILE A 85 7.05 -9.49 2.34
N LEU A 86 6.80 -10.24 1.25
CA LEU A 86 7.28 -9.87 -0.08
C LEU A 86 6.63 -8.57 -0.57
N THR A 87 5.32 -8.41 -0.37
CA THR A 87 4.60 -7.17 -0.71
C THR A 87 5.10 -5.98 0.11
N ALA A 88 5.33 -6.16 1.41
CA ALA A 88 5.93 -5.12 2.25
C ALA A 88 7.31 -4.67 1.71
N ARG A 89 8.14 -5.61 1.24
CA ARG A 89 9.42 -5.29 0.59
C ARG A 89 9.24 -4.61 -0.77
N LEU A 90 8.22 -4.97 -1.54
CA LEU A 90 7.90 -4.29 -2.80
C LEU A 90 7.46 -2.84 -2.57
N MET A 91 6.79 -2.55 -1.46
CA MET A 91 6.47 -1.17 -1.06
C MET A 91 7.73 -0.39 -0.63
N ASP A 92 8.58 -1.01 0.20
CA ASP A 92 9.75 -0.35 0.80
C ASP A 92 10.83 0.04 -0.23
N ARG A 93 11.21 -0.91 -1.10
CA ARG A 93 12.32 -0.75 -2.05
C ARG A 93 12.25 0.52 -2.91
N PRO A 94 11.11 0.86 -3.55
CA PRO A 94 11.02 2.06 -4.38
C PRO A 94 10.95 3.36 -3.57
N VAL A 95 10.39 3.35 -2.35
CA VAL A 95 10.18 4.59 -1.58
C VAL A 95 11.39 4.98 -0.73
N ARG A 96 12.15 4.01 -0.22
CA ARG A 96 13.33 4.24 0.63
C ARG A 96 14.38 5.19 0.03
N PRO A 97 14.80 5.06 -1.25
CA PRO A 97 15.82 5.94 -1.81
C PRO A 97 15.33 7.37 -2.10
N LEU A 98 14.03 7.66 -1.98
CA LEU A 98 13.45 8.97 -2.27
C LEU A 98 13.36 9.90 -1.06
N PHE A 99 13.85 9.45 0.09
CA PHE A 99 14.05 10.32 1.24
C PHE A 99 15.45 10.95 1.17
N PRO A 100 15.59 12.23 1.54
CA PRO A 100 16.88 12.91 1.50
C PRO A 100 17.85 12.26 2.47
N LYS A 101 19.12 12.27 2.08
CA LYS A 101 20.22 11.77 2.93
C LYS A 101 20.23 12.52 4.27
N GLY A 102 20.31 11.77 5.37
CA GLY A 102 20.32 12.35 6.73
C GLY A 102 18.95 12.52 7.36
N PHE A 103 17.86 12.19 6.66
CA PHE A 103 16.53 12.11 7.28
C PHE A 103 16.46 10.89 8.21
N ILE A 104 16.11 11.12 9.48
CA ILE A 104 16.17 10.10 10.55
C ILE A 104 14.87 9.98 11.34
N ASP A 105 13.84 10.74 11.00
CA ASP A 105 12.53 10.59 11.63
C ASP A 105 11.90 9.24 11.25
N GLU A 106 11.16 8.68 12.20
CA GLU A 106 10.48 7.40 12.02
C GLU A 106 9.34 7.58 11.04
N VAL A 107 9.28 6.73 10.01
CA VAL A 107 8.19 6.72 9.02
C VAL A 107 7.61 5.32 8.95
N GLN A 108 6.29 5.23 9.12
CA GLN A 108 5.54 4.00 8.99
C GLN A 108 4.54 4.11 7.85
N CYS A 109 4.63 3.17 6.90
CA CYS A 109 3.64 2.97 5.85
C CYS A 109 2.89 1.67 6.12
N GLN A 110 1.60 1.75 6.43
CA GLN A 110 0.75 0.59 6.68
C GLN A 110 -0.28 0.43 5.57
N SER A 111 -0.36 -0.76 5.00
CA SER A 111 -1.33 -1.14 3.97
C SER A 111 -2.16 -2.32 4.46
N ILE A 112 -3.48 -2.16 4.49
CA ILE A 112 -4.42 -3.20 4.93
C ILE A 112 -5.40 -3.48 3.80
N VAL A 113 -5.44 -4.74 3.34
CA VAL A 113 -6.47 -5.19 2.40
C VAL A 113 -7.77 -5.36 3.16
N ILE A 114 -8.79 -4.60 2.78
CA ILE A 114 -10.10 -4.57 3.46
C ILE A 114 -11.21 -5.22 2.62
N SER A 115 -10.99 -5.38 1.31
CA SER A 115 -11.87 -6.12 0.39
C SER A 115 -11.03 -6.81 -0.68
N SER A 116 -11.44 -8.00 -1.14
CA SER A 116 -10.80 -8.71 -2.25
C SER A 116 -11.82 -9.47 -3.10
N ASP A 117 -11.77 -9.23 -4.42
CA ASP A 117 -12.52 -10.01 -5.43
C ASP A 117 -11.85 -11.36 -5.77
N ARG A 118 -10.66 -11.63 -5.22
CA ARG A 118 -9.80 -12.80 -5.48
C ARG A 118 -9.29 -12.92 -6.93
N GLN A 119 -9.58 -11.94 -7.79
CA GLN A 119 -9.12 -11.89 -9.18
C GLN A 119 -7.96 -10.93 -9.33
N ASN A 120 -8.02 -9.80 -8.62
CA ASN A 120 -7.04 -8.73 -8.64
C ASN A 120 -6.15 -8.83 -7.39
N ASP A 121 -4.83 -8.84 -7.61
CA ASP A 121 -3.89 -8.83 -6.50
C ASP A 121 -3.79 -7.42 -5.89
N ALA A 122 -3.69 -7.37 -4.57
CA ALA A 122 -3.73 -6.14 -3.79
C ALA A 122 -2.34 -5.51 -3.60
N ASP A 123 -1.28 -6.17 -4.03
CA ASP A 123 0.11 -5.70 -3.89
C ASP A 123 0.35 -4.36 -4.60
N VAL A 124 -0.08 -4.21 -5.85
CA VAL A 124 0.12 -2.97 -6.60
C VAL A 124 -0.78 -1.83 -6.08
N LEU A 125 -1.94 -2.17 -5.51
CA LEU A 125 -2.81 -1.19 -4.86
C LEU A 125 -2.16 -0.66 -3.58
N ALA A 126 -1.49 -1.52 -2.81
CA ALA A 126 -0.73 -1.14 -1.63
C ALA A 126 0.49 -0.26 -1.99
N MET A 127 1.23 -0.63 -3.03
CA MET A 127 2.39 0.14 -3.50
C MET A 127 1.98 1.55 -3.95
N ASN A 128 0.97 1.65 -4.82
CA ASN A 128 0.50 2.95 -5.32
C ASN A 128 -0.17 3.78 -4.23
N GLY A 129 -0.94 3.15 -3.35
CA GLY A 129 -1.63 3.85 -2.26
C GLY A 129 -0.68 4.40 -1.22
N SER A 130 0.34 3.63 -0.83
CA SER A 130 1.38 4.10 0.08
C SER A 130 2.25 5.20 -0.54
N ALA A 131 2.59 5.09 -1.83
CA ALA A 131 3.32 6.14 -2.53
C ALA A 131 2.51 7.45 -2.65
N ALA A 132 1.21 7.35 -2.93
CA ALA A 132 0.30 8.50 -2.96
C ALA A 132 0.16 9.14 -1.58
N ALA A 133 0.00 8.33 -0.52
CA ALA A 133 -0.06 8.82 0.85
C ALA A 133 1.25 9.50 1.28
N LEU A 134 2.41 8.94 0.93
CA LEU A 134 3.71 9.58 1.17
C LEU A 134 3.83 10.93 0.46
N HIS A 135 3.43 10.99 -0.81
CA HIS A 135 3.50 12.23 -1.60
C HIS A 135 2.57 13.33 -1.08
N MET A 136 1.43 12.96 -0.50
CA MET A 136 0.51 13.91 0.13
C MET A 136 0.93 14.33 1.55
N SER A 137 1.86 13.60 2.17
CA SER A 137 2.30 13.85 3.54
C SER A 137 3.25 15.06 3.60
N PRO A 138 3.44 15.69 4.77
CA PRO A 138 4.43 16.76 4.93
C PRO A 138 5.87 16.24 4.96
N LEU A 139 6.10 14.94 4.78
CA LEU A 139 7.42 14.34 4.79
C LEU A 139 8.25 14.79 3.58
N PRO A 140 9.58 14.89 3.72
CA PRO A 140 10.46 15.28 2.63
C PRO A 140 10.65 14.12 1.64
N PHE A 141 9.59 13.72 0.95
CA PHE A 141 9.58 12.60 0.02
C PHE A 141 9.67 13.08 -1.44
N GLN A 142 10.70 12.64 -2.18
CA GLN A 142 10.98 13.07 -3.56
C GLN A 142 10.20 12.29 -4.64
N GLY A 143 9.08 11.67 -4.28
CA GLY A 143 8.19 10.98 -5.22
C GLY A 143 7.30 11.92 -6.04
N PRO A 144 6.21 11.41 -6.66
CA PRO A 144 5.60 10.10 -6.42
C PRO A 144 6.28 8.96 -7.18
N VAL A 145 6.02 7.72 -6.74
CA VAL A 145 6.33 6.50 -7.50
C VAL A 145 5.03 5.84 -7.91
N ALA A 146 5.01 5.28 -9.12
CA ALA A 146 3.93 4.44 -9.61
C ALA A 146 4.43 3.01 -9.81
N SER A 147 3.53 2.06 -9.56
CA SER A 147 3.77 0.62 -9.75
C SER A 147 2.70 0.04 -10.67
N ILE A 148 3.12 -0.84 -11.56
CA ILE A 148 2.24 -1.53 -12.50
C ILE A 148 2.66 -3.00 -12.60
N ARG A 149 1.68 -3.91 -12.58
CA ARG A 149 1.91 -5.31 -12.93
C ARG A 149 1.65 -5.48 -14.42
N LEU A 150 2.64 -6.00 -15.13
CA LEU A 150 2.56 -6.27 -16.57
C LEU A 150 2.71 -7.77 -16.81
N GLY A 151 1.78 -8.34 -17.59
CA GLY A 151 1.90 -9.69 -18.14
C GLY A 151 2.08 -9.63 -19.65
N ARG A 152 2.74 -10.62 -20.25
CA ARG A 152 2.79 -10.80 -21.69
C ARG A 152 1.83 -11.92 -22.09
N VAL A 153 0.77 -11.57 -22.82
CA VAL A 153 -0.31 -12.48 -23.25
C VAL A 153 -0.46 -12.37 -24.75
N ASN A 154 -0.33 -13.48 -25.48
CA ASN A 154 -0.39 -13.51 -26.95
C ASN A 154 0.51 -12.44 -27.59
N ASP A 155 1.76 -12.34 -27.13
CA ASP A 155 2.75 -11.34 -27.55
C ASP A 155 2.40 -9.86 -27.30
N ALA A 156 1.30 -9.58 -26.60
CA ALA A 156 0.93 -8.24 -26.16
C ALA A 156 1.20 -8.02 -24.67
N TRP A 157 1.60 -6.81 -24.30
CA TRP A 157 1.71 -6.39 -22.91
C TRP A 157 0.32 -6.03 -22.36
N VAL A 158 -0.07 -6.68 -21.26
CA VAL A 158 -1.35 -6.48 -20.58
C VAL A 158 -1.09 -5.91 -19.19
N PRO A 159 -1.59 -4.70 -18.87
CA PRO A 159 -1.52 -4.13 -17.53
C PRO A 159 -2.59 -4.75 -16.63
N PHE A 160 -2.21 -5.01 -15.38
CA PHE A 160 -3.07 -5.65 -14.37
C PHE A 160 -3.78 -6.90 -14.91
N PRO A 161 -3.03 -7.93 -15.35
CA PRO A 161 -3.64 -9.21 -15.68
C PRO A 161 -4.29 -9.78 -14.40
N SER A 162 -5.49 -10.33 -14.55
CA SER A 162 -6.12 -11.11 -13.48
C SER A 162 -5.29 -12.35 -13.17
N ASN A 163 -5.35 -12.80 -11.92
CA ASN A 163 -4.72 -14.05 -11.47
C ASN A 163 -5.28 -15.28 -12.20
#